data_AF-A0A7G8DJM0-F1
#
_entry.id   AF-A0A7G8DJM0-F1
#
_cell.length_a   1.000
_cell.length_b   1.000
_cell.length_c   1.000
_cell.angle_alpha   90.00
_cell.angle_beta   90.00
_cell.angle_gamma   90.00
#
_symmetry.space_group_name_H-M   'P 1'
#
loop_
_entity.id
_entity.type
_entity.pdbx_description
1 polymer ?
#
loop_
_entity_poly.entity_id
_entity_poly.type
_entity_poly.pdbx_seq_one_letter_code
_entity_poly.pdbx_strand_id
1 'polypeptide(L)'
;MPESLSFGLNFVHPLMMWLLLAAGGYAMYLGIKAKKVRTGTPEQRKALVRGKFAQRHFLWGSALMAVMVFGTLSGMAVTYLNNGKLFVGPHLLVGLVMTGMIAAASALSPLMQRGNLLARKAHVGLNMGMMTLFLWQAVSGMQIMNRIWINR
;
A
#
# COMPACT_ATOMS: atom_id res chain seq x y z
N MET A 1 -11.24 23.05 -17.47
CA MET A 1 -9.88 22.56 -17.82
C MET A 1 -9.90 22.07 -19.25
N PRO A 2 -8.78 22.15 -20.01
CA PRO A 2 -8.70 21.58 -21.35
C PRO A 2 -9.03 20.08 -21.34
N GLU A 3 -9.74 19.59 -22.34
CA GLU A 3 -10.22 18.20 -22.42
C GLU A 3 -9.07 17.17 -22.43
N SER A 4 -7.97 17.50 -23.12
CA SER A 4 -6.74 16.69 -23.13
C SER A 4 -6.09 16.55 -21.76
N LEU A 5 -6.11 17.62 -20.96
CA LEU A 5 -5.61 17.61 -19.58
C LEU A 5 -6.50 16.75 -18.69
N SER A 6 -7.83 16.87 -18.83
CA SER A 6 -8.80 16.04 -18.10
C SER A 6 -8.63 14.55 -18.40
N PHE A 7 -8.38 14.20 -19.67
CA PHE A 7 -8.13 12.82 -20.06
C PHE A 7 -6.81 12.27 -19.48
N GLY A 8 -5.74 13.05 -19.51
CA GLY A 8 -4.43 12.65 -18.98
C GLY A 8 -4.45 12.37 -17.47
N LEU A 9 -5.28 13.10 -16.71
CA LEU A 9 -5.41 12.91 -15.26
C LEU A 9 -5.96 11.52 -14.88
N ASN A 10 -6.70 10.84 -15.76
CA ASN A 10 -7.19 9.48 -15.50
C ASN A 10 -6.05 8.46 -15.32
N PHE A 11 -4.85 8.74 -15.82
CA PHE A 11 -3.69 7.84 -15.74
C PHE A 11 -2.82 8.06 -14.51
N VAL A 12 -2.94 9.20 -13.84
CA VAL A 12 -2.11 9.54 -12.67
C VAL A 12 -2.37 8.57 -11.52
N HIS A 13 -3.64 8.30 -11.22
CA HIS A 13 -4.01 7.39 -10.14
C HIS A 13 -3.53 5.94 -10.42
N PRO A 14 -3.83 5.31 -11.58
CA PRO A 14 -3.29 3.99 -11.92
C PRO A 14 -1.77 3.92 -11.87
N LEU A 15 -1.05 4.91 -12.38
CA LEU A 15 0.41 4.93 -12.35
C LEU A 15 0.92 4.96 -10.90
N MET A 16 0.34 5.82 -10.06
CA MET A 16 0.65 5.87 -8.63
C MET A 16 0.36 4.53 -7.94
N MET A 17 -0.76 3.87 -8.27
CA MET A 17 -1.10 2.56 -7.70
C MET A 17 -0.07 1.48 -8.06
N TRP A 18 0.44 1.46 -9.30
CA TRP A 18 1.50 0.54 -9.70
C TRP A 18 2.81 0.80 -8.96
N LEU A 19 3.20 2.06 -8.79
CA LEU A 19 4.38 2.43 -8.01
C LEU A 19 4.24 2.01 -6.53
N LEU A 20 3.07 2.22 -5.94
CA LEU A 20 2.77 1.78 -4.58
C LEU A 20 2.78 0.26 -4.45
N LEU A 21 2.27 -0.47 -5.42
CA LEU A 21 2.30 -1.94 -5.42
C LEU A 21 3.74 -2.47 -5.48
N ALA A 22 4.59 -1.88 -6.33
CA ALA A 22 6.00 -2.22 -6.42
C ALA A 22 6.75 -1.91 -5.11
N ALA A 23 6.51 -0.72 -4.53
CA ALA A 23 7.08 -0.33 -3.25
C ALA A 23 6.57 -1.23 -2.10
N GLY A 24 5.30 -1.66 -2.13
CA GLY A 24 4.73 -2.64 -1.21
C GLY A 24 5.41 -4.01 -1.29
N GLY A 25 5.65 -4.50 -2.51
CA GLY A 25 6.44 -5.71 -2.73
C GLY A 25 7.88 -5.60 -2.18
N TYR A 26 8.51 -4.44 -2.37
CA TYR A 26 9.83 -4.17 -1.79
C TYR A 26 9.81 -4.11 -0.25
N ALA A 27 8.82 -3.45 0.35
CA ALA A 27 8.64 -3.42 1.80
C ALA A 27 8.40 -4.83 2.36
N MET A 28 7.61 -5.67 1.68
CA MET A 28 7.43 -7.08 2.02
C MET A 28 8.75 -7.86 1.99
N TYR A 29 9.57 -7.68 0.95
CA TYR A 29 10.91 -8.27 0.88
C TYR A 29 11.78 -7.87 2.09
N LEU A 30 11.80 -6.58 2.43
CA LEU A 30 12.54 -6.10 3.61
C LEU A 30 12.02 -6.73 4.91
N GLY A 31 10.70 -6.87 5.05
CA GLY A 31 10.06 -7.51 6.20
C GLY A 31 10.44 -8.98 6.34
N ILE A 32 10.49 -9.73 5.24
CA ILE A 32 10.94 -11.13 5.22
C ILE A 32 12.40 -11.23 5.64
N LYS A 33 13.28 -10.37 5.11
CA LYS A 33 14.70 -10.33 5.52
C LYS A 33 14.85 -9.95 6.99
N ALA A 34 14.09 -8.97 7.48
CA ALA A 34 14.08 -8.60 8.90
C ALA A 34 13.63 -9.76 9.81
N LYS A 35 12.63 -10.55 9.41
CA LYS A 35 12.25 -11.79 10.11
C LYS A 35 13.41 -12.78 10.15
N LYS A 36 14.09 -13.00 9.01
CA LYS A 36 15.25 -13.92 8.92
C LYS A 36 16.42 -13.50 9.82
N VAL A 37 16.67 -12.20 10.02
CA VAL A 37 17.68 -11.74 11.00
C VAL A 37 17.37 -12.22 12.42
N ARG A 38 16.09 -12.38 12.77
CA ARG A 38 15.67 -12.82 14.11
C ARG A 38 15.58 -14.34 14.25
N THR A 39 15.25 -15.05 13.16
CA THR A 39 14.95 -16.49 13.21
C THR A 39 15.98 -17.38 12.52
N GLY A 40 16.96 -16.83 11.80
CA GLY A 40 17.99 -17.59 11.08
C GLY A 40 19.11 -18.11 11.99
N THR A 41 20.04 -18.86 11.39
CA THR A 41 21.27 -19.36 12.05
C THR A 41 22.25 -18.21 12.36
N PRO A 42 23.21 -18.38 13.28
CA PRO A 42 24.20 -17.34 13.60
C PRO A 42 24.91 -16.75 12.37
N GLU A 43 25.28 -17.58 11.40
CA GLU A 43 25.95 -17.20 10.15
C GLU A 43 25.03 -16.33 9.30
N GLN A 44 23.77 -16.75 9.15
CA GLN A 44 22.76 -16.00 8.41
C GLN A 44 22.47 -14.65 9.06
N ARG A 45 22.39 -14.60 10.40
CA ARG A 45 22.20 -13.35 11.14
C ARG A 45 23.37 -12.40 10.92
N LYS A 46 24.60 -12.89 11.03
CA LYS A 46 25.83 -12.10 10.82
C LYS A 46 25.89 -11.50 9.41
N ALA A 47 25.49 -12.27 8.39
CA ALA A 47 25.43 -11.78 7.01
C ALA A 47 24.36 -10.70 6.81
N LEU A 48 23.17 -10.90 7.41
CA LEU A 48 22.01 -10.04 7.15
C LEU A 48 21.94 -8.79 8.04
N VAL A 49 22.55 -8.79 9.23
CA VAL A 49 22.45 -7.66 10.18
C VAL A 49 22.98 -6.35 9.59
N ARG A 50 24.02 -6.44 8.74
CA ARG A 50 24.62 -5.28 8.04
C ARG A 50 23.62 -4.58 7.11
N GLY A 51 22.61 -5.29 6.61
CA GLY A 51 21.62 -4.77 5.67
C GLY A 51 20.56 -3.85 6.31
N LYS A 52 20.51 -3.75 7.64
CA LYS A 52 19.57 -2.90 8.39
C LYS A 52 18.10 -3.06 7.94
N PHE A 53 17.70 -4.29 7.60
CA PHE A 53 16.42 -4.59 6.95
C PHE A 53 15.20 -4.12 7.77
N ALA A 54 15.25 -4.21 9.10
CA ALA A 54 14.17 -3.74 9.96
C ALA A 54 13.97 -2.21 9.89
N GLN A 55 15.07 -1.44 9.90
CA GLN A 55 15.02 0.02 9.80
C GLN A 55 14.51 0.46 8.43
N ARG A 56 14.99 -0.18 7.36
CA ARG A 56 14.51 0.10 5.99
C ARG A 56 13.04 -0.27 5.82
N HIS A 57 12.62 -1.43 6.37
CA HIS A 57 11.22 -1.85 6.33
C HIS A 57 10.33 -0.84 7.05
N PHE A 58 10.75 -0.34 8.22
CA PHE A 58 10.03 0.71 8.93
C PHE A 58 9.92 1.98 8.09
N LEU A 59 11.02 2.49 7.53
CA LEU A 59 11.02 3.70 6.71
C LEU A 59 10.09 3.58 5.49
N TRP A 60 10.25 2.51 4.70
CA TRP A 60 9.42 2.27 3.52
C TRP A 60 7.95 2.01 3.88
N GLY A 61 7.69 1.27 4.96
CA GLY A 61 6.34 1.04 5.47
C GLY A 61 5.65 2.33 5.91
N SER A 62 6.35 3.20 6.63
CA SER A 62 5.83 4.52 7.03
C SER A 62 5.56 5.42 5.83
N ALA A 63 6.45 5.44 4.84
CA ALA A 63 6.25 6.19 3.60
C ALA A 63 5.03 5.69 2.81
N LEU A 64 4.91 4.36 2.63
CA LEU A 64 3.75 3.73 2.00
C LEU A 64 2.44 4.09 2.71
N MET A 65 2.42 3.99 4.04
CA MET A 65 1.25 4.35 4.84
C MET A 65 0.85 5.81 4.62
N ALA A 66 1.81 6.74 4.70
CA ALA A 66 1.55 8.16 4.49
C ALA A 66 0.99 8.43 3.08
N VAL A 67 1.64 7.90 2.04
CA VAL A 67 1.20 8.11 0.65
C VAL A 67 -0.17 7.49 0.41
N MET A 68 -0.46 6.29 0.93
CA MET A 68 -1.78 5.67 0.79
C MET A 68 -2.86 6.48 1.50
N VAL A 69 -2.63 6.93 2.74
CA VAL A 69 -3.60 7.72 3.50
C VAL A 69 -3.87 9.06 2.81
N PHE A 70 -2.83 9.85 2.54
CA PHE A 70 -3.01 11.17 1.91
C PHE A 70 -3.46 11.05 0.45
N GLY A 71 -3.05 10.02 -0.28
CA GLY A 71 -3.52 9.75 -1.63
C GLY A 71 -5.01 9.43 -1.66
N THR A 72 -5.50 8.61 -0.73
CA THR A 72 -6.93 8.31 -0.60
C THR A 72 -7.74 9.57 -0.24
N LEU A 73 -7.31 10.32 0.78
CA LEU A 73 -7.98 11.56 1.18
C LEU A 73 -8.02 12.59 0.05
N SER A 74 -6.89 12.80 -0.63
CA SER A 74 -6.78 13.75 -1.75
C SER A 74 -7.63 13.30 -2.94
N GLY A 75 -7.63 12.00 -3.27
CA GLY A 75 -8.45 11.45 -4.35
C GLY A 75 -9.95 11.63 -4.10
N MET A 76 -10.41 11.40 -2.87
CA MET A 76 -11.80 11.66 -2.48
C MET A 76 -12.12 13.15 -2.54
N ALA A 77 -11.26 14.02 -2.00
CA ALA A 77 -11.47 15.47 -2.02
C ALA A 77 -11.59 16.01 -3.45
N VAL A 78 -10.67 15.63 -4.34
CA VAL A 78 -10.71 16.01 -5.76
C VAL A 78 -11.97 15.48 -6.45
N THR A 79 -12.35 14.23 -6.18
CA THR A 79 -13.59 13.65 -6.74
C THR A 79 -14.81 14.46 -6.32
N TYR A 80 -14.92 14.79 -5.02
CA TYR A 80 -16.04 15.55 -4.49
C TYR A 80 -16.09 16.96 -5.08
N LEU A 81 -14.96 17.68 -5.10
CA LEU A 81 -14.88 19.04 -5.65
C LEU A 81 -15.25 19.09 -7.14
N ASN A 82 -14.87 18.07 -7.92
CA ASN A 82 -15.14 18.04 -9.37
C ASN A 82 -16.56 17.57 -9.72
N ASN A 83 -17.21 16.76 -8.87
CA ASN A 83 -18.47 16.10 -9.22
C ASN A 83 -19.65 16.43 -8.28
N GLY A 84 -19.41 17.18 -7.20
CA GLY A 84 -20.38 17.46 -6.14
C GLY A 84 -20.78 16.23 -5.29
N LYS A 85 -20.16 15.06 -5.53
CA LYS A 85 -20.43 13.81 -4.83
C LYS A 85 -19.24 12.84 -4.94
N LEU A 86 -19.22 11.85 -4.06
CA LEU A 86 -18.32 10.70 -4.17
C LEU A 86 -19.01 9.54 -4.90
N PHE A 87 -18.28 8.85 -5.76
CA PHE A 87 -18.76 7.63 -6.41
C PHE A 87 -18.48 6.41 -5.52
N VAL A 88 -19.51 5.93 -4.83
CA VAL A 88 -19.38 4.77 -3.92
C VAL A 88 -19.51 3.48 -4.71
N GLY A 89 -18.38 2.97 -5.20
CA GLY A 89 -18.27 1.68 -5.88
C GLY A 89 -17.34 0.70 -5.15
N PRO A 90 -17.30 -0.58 -5.57
CA PRO A 90 -16.43 -1.59 -4.97
C PRO A 90 -14.95 -1.18 -4.91
N HIS A 91 -14.44 -0.52 -5.95
CA HIS A 91 -13.06 -0.02 -6.00
C HIS A 91 -12.75 0.96 -4.86
N LEU A 92 -13.63 1.96 -4.65
CA LEU A 92 -13.47 2.94 -3.57
C LEU A 92 -13.54 2.27 -2.20
N LEU A 93 -14.55 1.43 -1.96
CA LEU A 93 -14.74 0.77 -0.68
C LEU A 93 -13.56 -0.12 -0.30
N VAL A 94 -13.05 -0.91 -1.26
CA VAL A 94 -11.87 -1.75 -1.03
C VAL A 94 -10.63 -0.89 -0.80
N GLY A 95 -10.44 0.20 -1.55
CA GLY A 95 -9.34 1.15 -1.33
C GLY A 95 -9.35 1.79 0.06
N LEU A 96 -10.53 2.12 0.59
CA LEU A 96 -10.70 2.61 1.96
C LEU A 96 -10.34 1.55 3.00
N VAL A 97 -10.80 0.31 2.81
CA VAL A 97 -10.44 -0.82 3.69
C VAL A 97 -8.92 -1.02 3.69
N MET A 98 -8.29 -1.04 2.52
CA MET A 98 -6.83 -1.17 2.40
C MET A 98 -6.08 -0.05 3.13
N THR A 99 -6.58 1.20 3.02
CA THR A 99 -6.03 2.36 3.74
C THR A 99 -6.12 2.17 5.25
N GLY A 100 -7.26 1.68 5.76
CA GLY A 100 -7.42 1.33 7.17
C GLY A 100 -6.49 0.20 7.61
N MET A 101 -6.34 -0.85 6.79
CA MET A 101 -5.47 -1.99 7.08
C MET A 101 -4.00 -1.58 7.22
N ILE A 102 -3.46 -0.76 6.31
CA ILE A 102 -2.06 -0.33 6.40
C ILE A 102 -1.82 0.62 7.58
N ALA A 103 -2.78 1.50 7.91
CA ALA A 103 -2.71 2.35 9.08
C ALA A 103 -2.71 1.53 10.37
N ALA A 104 -3.66 0.60 10.52
CA ALA A 104 -3.74 -0.31 11.67
C ALA A 104 -2.49 -1.18 11.80
N ALA A 105 -2.00 -1.76 10.69
CA ALA A 105 -0.79 -2.56 10.70
C ALA A 105 0.45 -1.74 11.13
N SER A 106 0.56 -0.50 10.67
CA SER A 106 1.67 0.40 11.01
C SER A 106 1.65 0.79 12.50
N ALA A 107 0.46 1.03 13.06
CA ALA A 107 0.25 1.36 14.47
C ALA A 107 0.70 0.24 15.44
N LEU A 108 0.82 -1.01 14.98
CA LEU A 108 1.32 -2.13 15.79
C LEU A 108 2.84 -2.09 16.03
N SER A 109 3.57 -1.21 15.34
CA SER A 109 5.04 -1.15 15.39
C SER A 109 5.63 -1.05 16.80
N PRO A 110 5.13 -0.19 17.72
CA PRO A 110 5.66 -0.10 19.08
C PRO A 110 5.46 -1.38 19.91
N LEU A 111 4.36 -2.11 19.69
CA LEU A 111 4.11 -3.40 20.34
C LEU A 111 5.06 -4.48 19.81
N MET A 112 5.27 -4.50 18.49
CA MET A 112 6.20 -5.43 17.87
C MET A 112 7.64 -5.20 18.31
N GLN A 113 8.08 -3.94 18.42
CA GLN A 113 9.41 -3.56 18.91
C GLN A 113 9.66 -4.07 20.34
N ARG A 114 8.61 -4.08 21.18
CA ARG A 114 8.60 -4.70 22.52
C ARG A 114 8.50 -6.22 22.53
N GLY A 115 8.59 -6.87 21.37
CA GLY A 115 8.60 -8.34 21.25
C GLY A 115 7.23 -9.00 21.18
N ASN A 116 6.11 -8.26 21.21
CA ASN A 116 4.77 -8.84 21.19
C ASN A 116 4.53 -9.67 19.91
N LEU A 117 4.32 -10.98 20.08
CA LEU A 117 4.15 -11.92 18.96
C LEU A 117 2.77 -11.83 18.31
N LEU A 118 1.72 -11.53 19.07
CA LEU A 118 0.36 -11.36 18.54
C LEU A 118 0.32 -10.13 17.61
N ALA A 119 0.92 -9.01 18.04
CA ALA A 119 1.05 -7.81 17.23
C ALA A 119 1.81 -8.09 15.92
N ARG A 120 2.86 -8.93 15.95
CA ARG A 120 3.58 -9.34 14.73
C ARG A 120 2.71 -10.17 13.79
N LYS A 121 1.95 -11.14 14.32
CA LYS A 121 1.03 -11.95 13.52
C LYS A 121 -0.08 -11.09 12.90
N ALA A 122 -0.68 -10.20 13.69
CA ALA A 122 -1.69 -9.26 13.22
C ALA A 122 -1.15 -8.32 12.14
N HIS A 123 0.04 -7.72 12.34
CA HIS A 123 0.69 -6.88 11.34
C HIS A 123 0.93 -7.62 10.02
N VAL A 124 1.44 -8.86 10.08
CA VAL A 124 1.65 -9.68 8.87
C VAL A 124 0.32 -10.02 8.21
N GLY A 125 -0.68 -10.47 8.98
CA GLY A 125 -2.01 -10.81 8.45
C GLY A 125 -2.69 -9.64 7.75
N LEU A 126 -2.69 -8.46 8.38
CA LEU A 126 -3.22 -7.23 7.80
C LEU A 126 -2.50 -6.87 6.49
N ASN A 127 -1.17 -6.91 6.46
CA ASN A 127 -0.42 -6.56 5.24
C ASN A 127 -0.59 -7.60 4.14
N MET A 128 -0.64 -8.89 4.46
CA MET A 128 -0.88 -9.93 3.45
C MET A 128 -2.29 -9.82 2.87
N GLY A 129 -3.31 -9.58 3.71
CA GLY A 129 -4.67 -9.33 3.24
C GLY A 129 -4.75 -8.07 2.38
N MET A 130 -4.10 -6.98 2.80
CA MET A 130 -4.04 -5.73 2.04
C MET A 130 -3.35 -5.95 0.68
N MET A 131 -2.23 -6.67 0.61
CA MET A 131 -1.54 -6.97 -0.65
C MET A 131 -2.39 -7.82 -1.60
N THR A 132 -3.15 -8.80 -1.08
CA THR A 132 -4.09 -9.57 -1.88
C THR A 132 -5.19 -8.68 -2.46
N LEU A 133 -5.80 -7.82 -1.65
CA LEU A 133 -6.77 -6.84 -2.11
C LEU A 133 -6.16 -5.88 -3.14
N PHE A 134 -4.92 -5.44 -2.93
CA PHE A 134 -4.24 -4.55 -3.85
C PHE A 134 -4.01 -5.21 -5.21
N LEU A 135 -3.53 -6.45 -5.25
CA LEU A 135 -3.37 -7.20 -6.50
C LEU A 135 -4.69 -7.34 -7.25
N TRP A 136 -5.78 -7.64 -6.52
CA TRP A 136 -7.11 -7.70 -7.13
C TRP A 136 -7.57 -6.33 -7.68
N GLN A 137 -7.34 -5.25 -6.91
CA GLN A 137 -7.66 -3.89 -7.33
C GLN A 137 -6.80 -3.40 -8.50
N ALA A 138 -5.56 -3.88 -8.65
CA ALA A 138 -4.74 -3.59 -9.81
C ALA A 138 -5.40 -4.14 -11.10
N VAL A 139 -5.93 -5.37 -11.04
CA VAL A 139 -6.65 -5.97 -12.18
C VAL A 139 -7.97 -5.24 -12.46
N SER A 140 -8.81 -5.05 -11.44
CA SER A 140 -10.12 -4.39 -11.62
C SER A 140 -9.98 -2.91 -12.00
N GLY A 141 -8.94 -2.22 -11.50
CA GLY A 141 -8.60 -0.86 -11.89
C GLY A 141 -8.22 -0.74 -13.37
N MET A 142 -7.45 -1.70 -13.90
CA MET A 142 -7.13 -1.72 -15.33
C MET A 142 -8.36 -2.02 -16.21
N GLN A 143 -9.33 -2.80 -15.72
CA GLN A 143 -10.61 -2.99 -16.42
C GLN A 143 -11.41 -1.69 -16.50
N ILE A 144 -11.38 -0.86 -15.45
CA ILE A 144 -12.00 0.48 -15.46
C ILE A 144 -11.29 1.37 -16.48
N MET A 145 -9.95 1.39 -16.49
CA MET A 145 -9.17 2.16 -17.47
C MET A 145 -9.48 1.76 -18.90
N ASN A 146 -9.61 0.46 -19.17
CA ASN A 146 -9.95 -0.03 -20.51
C ASN A 146 -11.35 0.45 -20.96
N ARG A 147 -12.33 0.50 -20.04
CA ARG A 147 -13.66 1.06 -20.36
C ARG A 147 -13.60 2.55 -20.68
N ILE A 148 -12.78 3.33 -19.96
CA ILE A 148 -12.56 4.76 -20.24
C ILE A 148 -11.92 4.94 -21.62
N TRP A 149 -10.95 4.09 -21.98
CA TRP A 149 -10.26 4.15 -23.27
C TRP A 149 -11.17 3.80 -24.46
N ILE A 150 -11.96 2.73 -24.35
CA ILE A 150 -12.84 2.27 -25.43
C ILE A 150 -14.03 3.21 -25.65
N ASN A 151 -14.51 3.86 -24.59
CA ASN A 151 -15.65 4.79 -24.66
C ASN A 151 -15.22 6.25 -24.91
N ARG A 152 -13.97 6.46 -25.34
CA ARG A 152 -13.43 7.78 -25.65
C ARG A 152 -13.94 8.30 -26.99
#